data_AF-A0A356DW89-F1
#
_entry.id   AF-A0A356DW89-F1
#
_cell.length_a   1.000
_cell.length_b   1.000
_cell.length_c   1.000
_cell.angle_alpha   90.00
_cell.angle_beta   90.00
_cell.angle_gamma   90.00
#
_symmetry.space_group_name_H-M   'P 1'
#
loop_
_entity.id
_entity.type
_entity.pdbx_description
1 polymer ?
#
loop_
_entity_poly.entity_id
_entity_poly.type
_entity_poly.pdbx_seq_one_letter_code
_entity_poly.pdbx_strand_id
1 'polypeptide(L)'
;MRRVDPLPTRDSRERTVSRAARRRYSSHRQGSSPGPRSERCKKSIQGKGAEKQMEKTGVVGIDISKATFDVMWAGEHRNFSNNSKGYKILVKWLKKGAPRAVCMEETGQWSRNLAKYLYGEGLRVYVVNPYRIKRYRDYYLHMNKTDKTDAGLIAEFCEKEERKLRAWEPPTEAEEHLQSVKRRLDALQKMRDQENNRLKSGENDELVLDDIRAHLKYLDEEIKRYTKLMQQAIKTDPVLRRKQKLLERIPGIGELTAARILVEIRDIEEFGDASQIAAYAGLNPSRFVSGTSVNKKGKISKQGKAILRKNLYFPAVVATNYNPIVVELKSRMTATGHVPMEIIVAAMNKLLHIAYGVLKSGVPFDPNYGKQFCYTP
;
A
#
# COMPACT_ATOMS: atom_id res chain seq x y z
N MET A 1 62.01 -11.08 23.31
CA MET A 1 62.35 -12.21 24.20
C MET A 1 61.64 -11.98 25.54
N ARG A 2 61.02 -13.04 26.12
CA ARG A 2 60.09 -13.10 27.30
C ARG A 2 58.64 -12.63 26.98
N ARG A 3 57.62 -13.46 26.69
CA ARG A 3 56.94 -14.65 27.28
C ARG A 3 55.96 -14.37 28.47
N VAL A 4 54.65 -14.50 28.15
CA VAL A 4 53.46 -15.07 28.87
C VAL A 4 53.09 -14.52 30.27
N ASP A 5 51.83 -14.33 30.70
CA ASP A 5 50.54 -15.04 30.45
C ASP A 5 49.27 -14.13 30.71
N PRO A 6 48.03 -14.59 30.38
CA PRO A 6 46.81 -13.77 30.27
C PRO A 6 45.74 -13.93 31.38
N LEU A 7 44.88 -12.87 31.49
CA LEU A 7 43.48 -12.76 31.98
C LEU A 7 43.03 -13.31 33.36
N PRO A 8 41.99 -12.68 33.93
CA PRO A 8 40.85 -13.48 34.36
C PRO A 8 39.51 -12.99 33.76
N THR A 9 38.79 -13.93 33.17
CA THR A 9 37.37 -13.88 32.84
C THR A 9 36.55 -13.86 34.13
N ARG A 10 35.51 -13.01 34.18
CA ARG A 10 34.53 -13.05 35.26
C ARG A 10 33.35 -13.93 34.88
N ASP A 11 33.16 -14.87 35.79
CA ASP A 11 32.26 -16.00 35.79
C ASP A 11 30.78 -15.62 35.95
N SER A 12 29.99 -16.57 35.45
CA SER A 12 28.57 -16.80 35.61
C SER A 12 28.05 -16.62 37.04
N ARG A 13 26.84 -16.05 37.15
CA ARG A 13 25.95 -16.31 38.29
C ARG A 13 24.53 -16.49 37.79
N GLU A 14 24.14 -17.76 37.78
CA GLU A 14 22.77 -18.24 37.89
C GLU A 14 22.03 -17.53 39.03
N ARG A 15 20.75 -17.21 38.82
CA ARG A 15 19.77 -17.03 39.90
C ARG A 15 18.49 -17.75 39.53
N THR A 16 18.31 -18.90 40.17
CA THR A 16 17.08 -19.69 40.18
C THR A 16 16.29 -19.38 41.46
N VAL A 17 14.96 -19.34 41.29
CA VAL A 17 13.87 -19.50 42.27
C VAL A 17 13.68 -18.45 43.39
N SER A 18 12.51 -17.81 43.35
CA SER A 18 11.70 -17.59 44.56
C SER A 18 10.20 -17.68 44.21
N ARG A 19 9.58 -18.75 44.72
CA ARG A 19 8.13 -19.01 44.76
C ARG A 19 7.60 -18.44 46.08
N ALA A 20 6.69 -17.48 46.04
CA ALA A 20 5.64 -17.18 47.02
C ALA A 20 4.79 -16.04 46.42
N ALA A 21 3.46 -16.02 46.40
CA ALA A 21 2.51 -16.54 47.36
C ALA A 21 1.19 -16.95 46.67
N ARG A 22 0.63 -18.07 47.12
CA ARG A 22 -0.78 -18.45 46.92
C ARG A 22 -1.58 -17.97 48.14
N ARG A 23 -2.65 -17.20 47.93
CA ARG A 23 -3.80 -17.09 48.85
C ARG A 23 -5.02 -17.53 48.02
N ARG A 24 -5.51 -18.76 48.19
CA ARG A 24 -6.55 -19.20 49.14
C ARG A 24 -7.77 -18.26 49.15
N TYR A 25 -8.79 -18.63 48.39
CA TYR A 25 -10.19 -18.46 48.76
C TYR A 25 -10.88 -19.80 48.51
N SER A 26 -11.30 -20.47 49.58
CA SER A 26 -12.19 -21.62 49.56
C SER A 26 -13.22 -21.44 50.67
N SER A 27 -14.49 -21.38 50.30
CA SER A 27 -15.64 -21.64 51.17
C SER A 27 -16.64 -22.40 50.31
N HIS A 28 -16.68 -23.72 50.43
CA HIS A 28 -17.72 -24.44 51.19
C HIS A 28 -19.15 -24.07 50.77
N ARG A 29 -19.80 -24.97 50.00
CA ARG A 29 -21.10 -25.54 50.34
C ARG A 29 -21.36 -26.84 49.55
N GLN A 30 -21.29 -27.93 50.30
CA GLN A 30 -22.13 -29.14 50.35
C GLN A 30 -22.77 -29.68 49.07
N GLY A 31 -22.50 -30.96 48.83
CA GLY A 31 -23.08 -31.76 47.76
C GLY A 31 -24.45 -32.36 48.08
N SER A 32 -24.99 -33.05 47.08
CA SER A 32 -26.02 -34.07 47.18
C SER A 32 -25.88 -35.01 45.99
N SER A 33 -25.84 -36.31 46.28
CA SER A 33 -25.62 -37.45 45.37
C SER A 33 -26.80 -37.73 44.41
N PRO A 34 -26.60 -38.58 43.37
CA PRO A 34 -27.50 -38.71 42.22
C PRO A 34 -28.59 -39.79 42.40
N GLY A 35 -29.73 -39.60 41.75
CA GLY A 35 -30.85 -40.56 41.64
C GLY A 35 -31.30 -40.77 40.17
N PRO A 36 -32.03 -41.85 39.86
CA PRO A 36 -31.82 -42.62 38.63
C PRO A 36 -32.76 -42.30 37.45
N ARG A 37 -32.27 -42.73 36.26
CA ARG A 37 -32.94 -43.14 35.02
C ARG A 37 -34.44 -42.83 34.86
N SER A 38 -34.77 -42.10 33.80
CA SER A 38 -35.93 -42.46 32.97
C SER A 38 -35.51 -42.54 31.50
N GLU A 39 -35.52 -43.75 30.97
CA GLU A 39 -35.63 -44.03 29.55
C GLU A 39 -36.97 -43.50 29.07
N ARG A 40 -36.97 -42.63 28.05
CA ARG A 40 -38.14 -42.48 27.19
C ARG A 40 -37.75 -42.16 25.75
N CYS A 41 -37.80 -43.24 24.97
CA CYS A 41 -38.32 -43.33 23.62
C CYS A 41 -37.65 -42.45 22.54
N LYS A 42 -36.68 -43.05 21.85
CA LYS A 42 -36.36 -42.73 20.46
C LYS A 42 -37.61 -43.00 19.60
N LYS A 43 -38.28 -41.96 19.11
CA LYS A 43 -39.14 -42.05 17.93
C LYS A 43 -38.60 -41.12 16.85
N SER A 44 -37.97 -41.77 15.90
CA SER A 44 -37.68 -41.31 14.55
C SER A 44 -38.93 -40.72 13.89
N ILE A 45 -38.88 -39.44 13.54
CA ILE A 45 -39.67 -38.88 12.47
C ILE A 45 -38.66 -38.43 11.41
N GLN A 46 -38.46 -39.31 10.42
CA GLN A 46 -37.82 -38.96 9.15
C GLN A 46 -38.79 -38.04 8.40
N GLY A 47 -38.76 -36.75 8.71
CA GLY A 47 -39.24 -35.72 7.81
C GLY A 47 -38.11 -35.40 6.84
N LYS A 48 -38.27 -35.72 5.56
CA LYS A 48 -37.46 -35.16 4.48
C LYS A 48 -37.70 -33.65 4.44
N GLY A 49 -36.99 -32.93 5.29
CA GLY A 49 -36.81 -31.50 5.14
C GLY A 49 -35.98 -31.30 3.89
N ALA A 50 -36.57 -30.73 2.85
CA ALA A 50 -35.77 -30.01 1.86
C ALA A 50 -34.96 -28.98 2.66
N GLU A 51 -33.66 -29.23 2.83
CA GLU A 51 -32.72 -28.22 3.29
C GLU A 51 -32.89 -27.04 2.34
N LYS A 52 -33.61 -26.03 2.80
CA LYS A 52 -33.63 -24.73 2.17
C LYS A 52 -32.18 -24.26 2.27
N GLN A 53 -31.40 -24.44 1.19
CA GLN A 53 -30.03 -23.96 1.12
C GLN A 53 -30.08 -22.50 1.54
N MET A 54 -29.58 -22.18 2.74
CA MET A 54 -29.39 -20.80 3.14
C MET A 54 -28.49 -20.20 2.06
N GLU A 55 -29.01 -19.20 1.36
CA GLU A 55 -28.27 -18.52 0.32
C GLU A 55 -26.99 -18.00 0.95
N LYS A 56 -25.82 -18.44 0.44
CA LYS A 56 -24.54 -17.99 0.98
C LYS A 56 -24.45 -16.48 0.74
N THR A 57 -24.38 -15.72 1.81
CA THR A 57 -24.27 -14.25 1.80
C THR A 57 -23.02 -13.80 2.53
N GLY A 58 -22.55 -12.58 2.24
CA GLY A 58 -21.40 -11.96 2.92
C GLY A 58 -20.24 -11.66 1.98
N VAL A 59 -19.12 -11.22 2.55
CA VAL A 59 -17.93 -10.88 1.77
C VAL A 59 -17.08 -12.12 1.44
N VAL A 60 -16.58 -12.15 0.21
CA VAL A 60 -15.59 -13.11 -0.27
C VAL A 60 -14.20 -12.50 -0.07
N GLY A 61 -13.28 -13.22 0.58
CA GLY A 61 -11.87 -12.83 0.67
C GLY A 61 -11.02 -13.66 -0.26
N ILE A 62 -10.11 -13.03 -1.00
CA ILE A 62 -9.20 -13.68 -1.95
C ILE A 62 -7.75 -13.32 -1.64
N ASP A 63 -6.93 -14.33 -1.42
CA ASP A 63 -5.47 -14.21 -1.42
C ASP A 63 -4.90 -14.73 -2.74
N ILE A 64 -3.98 -13.97 -3.35
CA ILE A 64 -3.59 -14.16 -4.76
C ILE A 64 -2.10 -14.45 -4.89
N SER A 65 -1.81 -15.60 -5.47
CA SER A 65 -0.47 -16.01 -5.91
C SER A 65 -0.35 -15.99 -7.44
N LYS A 66 0.86 -16.21 -7.96
CA LYS A 66 1.14 -16.20 -9.40
C LYS A 66 0.32 -17.24 -10.18
N ALA A 67 0.28 -18.48 -9.70
CA ALA A 67 -0.33 -19.60 -10.42
C ALA A 67 -1.77 -19.89 -9.96
N THR A 68 -2.10 -19.56 -8.72
CA THR A 68 -3.36 -19.91 -8.05
C THR A 68 -3.81 -18.77 -7.15
N PHE A 69 -5.05 -18.83 -6.69
CA PHE A 69 -5.57 -17.96 -5.66
C PHE A 69 -6.53 -18.72 -4.75
N ASP A 70 -6.52 -18.34 -3.48
CA ASP A 70 -7.29 -18.95 -2.40
C ASP A 70 -8.46 -18.05 -2.04
N VAL A 71 -9.64 -18.65 -1.90
CA VAL A 71 -10.88 -17.93 -1.67
C VAL A 71 -11.54 -18.44 -0.42
N MET A 72 -11.92 -17.53 0.47
CA MET A 72 -12.77 -17.79 1.63
C MET A 72 -14.12 -17.10 1.44
N TRP A 73 -15.20 -17.86 1.58
CA TRP A 73 -16.56 -17.31 1.54
C TRP A 73 -17.51 -18.11 2.43
N ALA A 74 -18.17 -17.44 3.37
CA ALA A 74 -19.11 -18.07 4.31
C ALA A 74 -18.54 -19.32 5.01
N GLY A 75 -17.27 -19.27 5.42
CA GLY A 75 -16.56 -20.38 6.10
C GLY A 75 -16.04 -21.49 5.17
N GLU A 76 -16.38 -21.47 3.88
CA GLU A 76 -15.85 -22.40 2.89
C GLU A 76 -14.60 -21.85 2.21
N HIS A 77 -13.55 -22.66 2.15
CA HIS A 77 -12.31 -22.36 1.45
C HIS A 77 -12.21 -23.17 0.16
N ARG A 78 -11.78 -22.52 -0.93
CA ARG A 78 -11.47 -23.16 -2.21
C ARG A 78 -10.24 -22.53 -2.85
N ASN A 79 -9.52 -23.34 -3.62
CA ASN A 79 -8.39 -22.89 -4.44
C ASN A 79 -8.76 -22.94 -5.92
N PHE A 80 -8.29 -21.96 -6.69
CA PHE A 80 -8.51 -21.88 -8.14
C PHE A 80 -7.22 -21.50 -8.87
N SER A 81 -7.15 -21.84 -10.16
CA SER A 81 -6.03 -21.42 -11.02
C SER A 81 -6.15 -19.95 -11.42
N ASN A 82 -5.03 -19.21 -11.40
CA ASN A 82 -4.99 -17.79 -11.75
C ASN A 82 -4.93 -17.57 -13.27
N ASN A 83 -6.02 -17.93 -13.94
CA ASN A 83 -6.22 -17.81 -15.38
C ASN A 83 -7.72 -17.71 -15.71
N SER A 84 -8.05 -17.48 -16.99
CA SER A 84 -9.45 -17.36 -17.43
C SER A 84 -10.33 -18.56 -17.06
N LYS A 85 -9.78 -19.79 -17.08
CA LYS A 85 -10.52 -21.00 -16.70
C LYS A 85 -10.89 -20.97 -15.21
N GLY A 86 -9.94 -20.65 -14.34
CA GLY A 86 -10.19 -20.54 -12.91
C GLY A 86 -11.14 -19.40 -12.56
N TYR A 87 -11.07 -18.27 -13.25
CA TYR A 87 -11.99 -17.15 -13.06
C TYR A 87 -13.45 -17.55 -13.37
N LYS A 88 -13.67 -18.26 -14.48
CA LYS A 88 -15.00 -18.80 -14.84
C LYS A 88 -15.53 -19.76 -13.78
N ILE A 89 -14.68 -20.65 -13.25
CA ILE A 89 -15.07 -21.61 -12.21
C ILE A 89 -15.41 -20.89 -10.90
N LEU A 90 -14.62 -19.88 -10.52
CA LEU A 90 -14.89 -19.03 -9.35
C LEU A 90 -16.27 -18.39 -9.48
N VAL A 91 -16.55 -17.70 -10.58
CA VAL A 91 -17.83 -17.00 -10.76
C VAL A 91 -19.01 -17.97 -10.79
N LYS A 92 -18.87 -19.14 -11.41
CA LYS A 92 -19.89 -20.19 -11.34
C LYS A 92 -20.16 -20.66 -9.91
N TRP A 93 -19.13 -20.71 -9.06
CA TRP A 93 -19.30 -21.04 -7.65
C TRP A 93 -19.96 -19.91 -6.86
N LEU A 94 -19.55 -18.65 -7.09
CA LEU A 94 -20.14 -17.47 -6.46
C LEU A 94 -21.61 -17.28 -6.81
N LYS A 95 -22.02 -17.58 -8.05
CA LYS A 95 -23.43 -17.52 -8.51
C LYS A 95 -24.35 -18.56 -7.84
N LYS A 96 -23.82 -19.49 -7.05
CA LYS A 96 -24.63 -20.41 -6.20
C LYS A 96 -25.14 -19.76 -4.92
N GLY A 97 -24.78 -18.50 -4.66
CA GLY A 97 -25.33 -17.67 -3.61
C GLY A 97 -25.26 -16.21 -4.03
N ALA A 98 -25.28 -15.31 -3.06
CA ALA A 98 -25.30 -13.86 -3.28
C ALA A 98 -24.14 -13.20 -2.52
N PRO A 99 -22.91 -13.20 -3.07
CA PRO A 99 -21.80 -12.50 -2.45
C PRO A 99 -22.08 -11.00 -2.43
N ARG A 100 -21.90 -10.39 -1.26
CA ARG A 100 -22.16 -8.95 -1.08
C ARG A 100 -21.04 -8.11 -1.69
N ALA A 101 -19.80 -8.59 -1.59
CA ALA A 101 -18.63 -8.04 -2.25
C ALA A 101 -17.50 -9.07 -2.29
N VAL A 102 -16.48 -8.81 -3.12
CA VAL A 102 -15.23 -9.56 -3.18
C VAL A 102 -14.08 -8.65 -2.79
N CYS A 103 -13.27 -9.07 -1.82
CA CYS A 103 -12.10 -8.33 -1.37
C CYS A 103 -10.82 -9.11 -1.68
N MET A 104 -9.80 -8.41 -2.14
CA MET A 104 -8.47 -8.97 -2.38
C MET A 104 -7.37 -7.96 -2.04
N GLU A 105 -6.17 -8.47 -1.76
CA GLU A 105 -4.98 -7.64 -1.58
C GLU A 105 -4.38 -7.20 -2.93
N GLU A 106 -3.82 -5.98 -3.01
CA GLU A 106 -3.10 -5.53 -4.20
C GLU A 106 -1.73 -6.23 -4.33
N THR A 107 -1.68 -7.34 -5.07
CA THR A 107 -0.46 -8.12 -5.34
C THR A 107 0.12 -7.89 -6.76
N GLY A 108 -0.24 -6.77 -7.40
CA GLY A 108 0.27 -6.39 -8.72
C GLY A 108 -0.60 -6.92 -9.87
N GLN A 109 0.01 -7.28 -11.01
CA GLN A 109 -0.73 -7.59 -12.24
C GLN A 109 -1.70 -8.76 -12.09
N TRP A 110 -1.33 -9.77 -11.29
CA TRP A 110 -2.16 -10.94 -11.01
C TRP A 110 -3.49 -10.57 -10.35
N SER A 111 -3.46 -9.75 -9.29
CA SER A 111 -4.67 -9.24 -8.64
C SER A 111 -5.54 -8.39 -9.58
N ARG A 112 -4.93 -7.56 -10.43
CA ARG A 112 -5.67 -6.69 -11.36
C ARG A 112 -6.46 -7.47 -12.40
N ASN A 113 -5.88 -8.54 -12.96
CA ASN A 113 -6.57 -9.35 -13.96
C ASN A 113 -7.83 -10.01 -13.39
N LEU A 114 -7.75 -10.54 -12.17
CA LEU A 114 -8.92 -11.11 -11.48
C LEU A 114 -9.93 -10.03 -11.10
N ALA A 115 -9.49 -8.89 -10.55
CA ALA A 115 -10.37 -7.77 -10.19
C ALA A 115 -11.19 -7.28 -11.39
N LYS A 116 -10.55 -7.09 -12.55
CA LYS A 116 -11.23 -6.74 -13.81
C LYS A 116 -12.28 -7.76 -14.21
N TYR A 117 -11.93 -9.04 -14.16
CA TYR A 117 -12.83 -10.11 -14.56
C TYR A 117 -14.08 -10.11 -13.67
N LEU A 118 -13.90 -10.00 -12.35
CA LEU A 118 -15.01 -9.98 -11.39
C LEU A 118 -15.86 -8.72 -11.52
N TYR A 119 -15.24 -7.56 -11.72
CA TYR A 119 -15.95 -6.30 -12.00
C TYR A 119 -16.81 -6.41 -13.26
N GLY A 120 -16.27 -7.01 -14.34
CA GLY A 120 -16.99 -7.24 -15.58
C GLY A 120 -18.19 -8.20 -15.45
N GLU A 121 -18.18 -9.07 -14.43
CA GLU A 121 -19.32 -9.93 -14.07
C GLU A 121 -20.34 -9.24 -13.14
N GLY A 122 -20.17 -7.93 -12.90
CA GLY A 122 -21.06 -7.10 -12.08
C GLY A 122 -20.85 -7.24 -10.58
N LEU A 123 -19.77 -7.89 -10.14
CA LEU A 123 -19.48 -8.03 -8.72
C LEU A 123 -18.84 -6.77 -8.15
N ARG A 124 -19.24 -6.38 -6.94
CA ARG A 124 -18.57 -5.32 -6.18
C ARG A 124 -17.22 -5.81 -5.70
N VAL A 125 -16.14 -5.19 -6.17
CA VAL A 125 -14.76 -5.58 -5.84
C VAL A 125 -14.12 -4.53 -4.94
N TYR A 126 -13.33 -4.96 -3.96
CA TYR A 126 -12.43 -4.13 -3.17
C TYR A 126 -11.00 -4.64 -3.33
N VAL A 127 -10.09 -3.75 -3.74
CA VAL A 127 -8.66 -4.02 -3.80
C VAL A 127 -7.99 -3.23 -2.70
N VAL A 128 -7.42 -3.92 -1.71
CA VAL A 128 -6.93 -3.33 -0.47
C VAL A 128 -5.41 -3.28 -0.46
N ASN A 129 -4.87 -2.18 0.10
CA ASN A 129 -3.44 -2.03 0.30
C ASN A 129 -2.87 -3.16 1.20
N PRO A 130 -1.83 -3.89 0.76
CA PRO A 130 -1.09 -4.88 1.54
C PRO A 130 -0.77 -4.51 2.98
N TYR A 131 -0.38 -3.25 3.20
CA TYR A 131 -0.02 -2.76 4.53
C TYR A 131 -1.21 -2.73 5.48
N ARG A 132 -2.44 -2.47 5.01
CA ARG A 132 -3.65 -2.50 5.85
C ARG A 132 -3.96 -3.92 6.30
N ILE A 133 -3.91 -4.88 5.37
CA ILE A 133 -4.12 -6.31 5.65
C ILE A 133 -3.05 -6.83 6.62
N LYS A 134 -1.78 -6.48 6.39
CA LYS A 134 -0.69 -6.84 7.31
C LYS A 134 -0.89 -6.28 8.72
N ARG A 135 -1.24 -4.99 8.86
CA ARG A 135 -1.48 -4.38 10.18
C ARG A 135 -2.70 -4.97 10.89
N TYR A 136 -3.73 -5.29 10.13
CA TYR A 136 -4.90 -5.97 10.65
C TYR A 136 -4.54 -7.37 11.17
N ARG A 137 -3.65 -8.09 10.48
CA ARG A 137 -3.09 -9.36 10.96
C ARG A 137 -2.30 -9.22 12.25
N ASP A 138 -1.40 -8.23 12.32
CA ASP A 138 -0.58 -8.00 13.51
C ASP A 138 -1.46 -7.70 14.75
N TYR A 139 -2.64 -7.11 14.56
CA TYR A 139 -3.59 -6.79 15.65
C TYR A 139 -4.16 -8.03 16.36
N TYR A 140 -4.42 -9.14 15.66
CA TYR A 140 -5.05 -10.33 16.28
C TYR A 140 -4.09 -11.23 17.07
N LEU A 141 -2.77 -10.95 17.05
CA LEU A 141 -1.69 -11.73 17.68
C LEU A 141 -1.63 -13.23 17.24
N HIS A 142 -0.49 -13.66 16.69
CA HIS A 142 -0.14 -15.08 16.47
C HIS A 142 -1.16 -15.97 15.72
N MET A 143 -1.53 -15.58 14.51
CA MET A 143 -2.11 -16.51 13.53
C MET A 143 -0.98 -17.21 12.75
N ASN A 144 -1.04 -18.54 12.63
CA ASN A 144 -0.17 -19.27 11.70
C ASN A 144 -0.51 -18.86 10.26
N LYS A 145 0.49 -18.38 9.53
CA LYS A 145 0.31 -17.91 8.15
C LYS A 145 0.06 -19.08 7.21
N THR A 146 -1.14 -19.16 6.65
CA THR A 146 -1.53 -20.09 5.58
C THR A 146 -2.38 -19.34 4.56
N ASP A 147 -2.40 -19.79 3.31
CA ASP A 147 -3.19 -19.11 2.26
C ASP A 147 -4.71 -19.11 2.59
N LYS A 148 -5.20 -20.17 3.25
CA LYS A 148 -6.58 -20.24 3.78
C LYS A 148 -6.86 -19.19 4.85
N THR A 149 -5.97 -19.04 5.82
CA THR A 149 -6.14 -18.03 6.89
C THR A 149 -6.02 -16.62 6.35
N ASP A 150 -5.16 -16.43 5.34
CA ASP A 150 -4.94 -15.13 4.70
C ASP A 150 -6.19 -14.69 3.91
N ALA A 151 -6.78 -15.58 3.10
CA ALA A 151 -8.06 -15.32 2.43
C ALA A 151 -9.21 -15.03 3.43
N GLY A 152 -9.27 -15.78 4.53
CA GLY A 152 -10.28 -15.53 5.59
C GLY A 152 -10.09 -14.20 6.30
N LEU A 153 -8.85 -13.82 6.58
CA LEU A 153 -8.52 -12.53 7.20
C LEU A 153 -8.88 -11.36 6.28
N ILE A 154 -8.70 -11.50 4.96
CA ILE A 154 -9.11 -10.49 3.97
C ILE A 154 -10.64 -10.36 3.95
N ALA A 155 -11.37 -11.48 3.98
CA ALA A 155 -12.84 -11.46 4.05
C ALA A 155 -13.32 -10.72 5.30
N GLU A 156 -12.78 -11.07 6.46
CA GLU A 156 -13.14 -10.48 7.75
C GLU A 156 -12.80 -8.99 7.83
N PHE A 157 -11.60 -8.61 7.36
CA PHE A 157 -11.18 -7.21 7.29
C PHE A 157 -12.20 -6.38 6.50
N CYS A 158 -12.58 -6.87 5.32
CA CYS A 158 -13.51 -6.17 4.46
C CYS A 158 -14.91 -6.12 5.06
N GLU A 159 -15.39 -7.21 5.65
CA GLU A 159 -16.70 -7.24 6.33
C GLU A 159 -16.79 -6.14 7.41
N LYS A 160 -15.72 -5.90 8.18
CA LYS A 160 -15.70 -4.89 9.24
C LYS A 160 -15.47 -3.46 8.73
N GLU A 161 -14.63 -3.29 7.72
CA GLU A 161 -14.19 -1.97 7.24
C GLU A 161 -14.94 -1.48 6.01
N GLU A 162 -15.90 -2.24 5.47
CA GLU A 162 -16.53 -1.98 4.18
C GLU A 162 -17.02 -0.54 3.99
N ARG A 163 -17.65 0.05 5.00
CA ARG A 163 -18.18 1.43 4.91
C ARG A 163 -17.11 2.48 4.65
N LYS A 164 -15.84 2.15 4.91
CA LYS A 164 -14.67 3.00 4.68
C LYS A 164 -13.89 2.58 3.43
N LEU A 165 -14.30 1.52 2.74
CA LEU A 165 -13.68 1.04 1.51
C LEU A 165 -14.42 1.65 0.32
N ARG A 166 -13.64 2.18 -0.63
CA ARG A 166 -14.16 2.54 -1.95
C ARG A 166 -14.15 1.31 -2.84
N ALA A 167 -15.26 1.05 -3.53
CA ALA A 167 -15.33 -0.01 -4.53
C ALA A 167 -14.28 0.24 -5.62
N TRP A 168 -13.55 -0.81 -5.98
CA TRP A 168 -12.52 -0.75 -6.99
C TRP A 168 -13.14 -0.65 -8.37
N GLU A 169 -12.58 0.25 -9.17
CA GLU A 169 -12.91 0.42 -10.58
C GLU A 169 -11.68 0.16 -11.44
N PRO A 170 -11.85 -0.53 -12.58
CA PRO A 170 -10.76 -0.77 -13.51
C PRO A 170 -10.23 0.57 -14.04
N PRO A 171 -8.90 0.70 -14.23
CA PRO A 171 -8.37 1.85 -14.93
C PRO A 171 -8.88 1.86 -16.37
N THR A 172 -9.02 3.06 -16.93
CA THR A 172 -9.34 3.22 -18.36
C THR A 172 -8.20 2.67 -19.21
N GLU A 173 -8.47 2.30 -20.46
CA GLU A 173 -7.43 1.80 -21.37
C GLU A 173 -6.26 2.79 -21.50
N ALA A 174 -6.55 4.09 -21.53
CA ALA A 174 -5.55 5.16 -21.55
C ALA A 174 -4.68 5.17 -20.27
N GLU A 175 -5.29 5.05 -19.08
CA GLU A 175 -4.57 4.96 -17.81
C GLU A 175 -3.68 3.70 -17.73
N GLU A 176 -4.18 2.57 -18.23
CA GLU A 176 -3.43 1.31 -18.24
C GLU A 176 -2.24 1.33 -19.19
N HIS A 177 -2.46 1.87 -20.38
CA HIS A 177 -1.39 2.09 -21.34
C HIS A 177 -0.32 3.00 -20.73
N LEU A 178 -0.73 4.12 -20.14
CA LEU A 178 0.18 5.06 -19.49
C LEU A 178 0.96 4.43 -18.34
N GLN A 179 0.31 3.63 -17.48
CA GLN A 179 0.97 2.87 -16.41
C GLN A 179 2.01 1.89 -16.97
N SER A 180 1.69 1.20 -18.06
CA SER A 180 2.58 0.21 -18.69
C SER A 180 3.82 0.87 -19.28
N VAL A 181 3.63 1.96 -20.04
CA VAL A 181 4.72 2.79 -20.58
C VAL A 181 5.62 3.32 -19.46
N LYS A 182 5.01 3.84 -18.39
CA LYS A 182 5.75 4.37 -17.24
C LYS A 182 6.55 3.29 -16.51
N ARG A 183 5.98 2.09 -16.28
CA ARG A 183 6.71 0.97 -15.65
C ARG A 183 7.93 0.55 -16.46
N ARG A 184 7.80 0.54 -17.80
CA ARG A 184 8.93 0.23 -18.68
C ARG A 184 9.99 1.33 -18.65
N LEU A 185 9.57 2.60 -18.65
CA LEU A 185 10.48 3.74 -18.49
C LEU A 185 11.29 3.64 -17.19
N ASP A 186 10.64 3.33 -16.07
CA ASP A 186 11.33 3.15 -14.77
C ASP A 186 12.33 1.98 -14.82
N ALA A 187 11.98 0.88 -15.48
CA ALA A 187 12.86 -0.27 -15.64
C ALA A 187 14.10 0.07 -16.48
N LEU A 188 13.92 0.79 -17.59
CA LEU A 188 15.01 1.28 -18.44
C LEU A 188 15.94 2.22 -17.65
N GLN A 189 15.37 3.16 -16.88
CA GLN A 189 16.16 4.05 -16.02
C GLN A 189 16.95 3.27 -14.96
N LYS A 190 16.35 2.26 -14.34
CA LYS A 190 17.05 1.41 -13.37
C LYS A 190 18.20 0.64 -14.02
N MET A 191 18.01 0.08 -15.21
CA MET A 191 19.09 -0.60 -15.94
C MET A 191 20.21 0.37 -16.30
N ARG A 192 19.85 1.58 -16.76
CA ARG A 192 20.81 2.64 -17.10
C ARG A 192 21.62 3.09 -15.89
N ASP A 193 20.99 3.23 -14.72
CA ASP A 193 21.68 3.52 -13.46
C ASP A 193 22.63 2.38 -13.06
N GLN A 194 22.23 1.12 -13.26
CA GLN A 194 23.08 -0.05 -13.00
C GLN A 194 24.30 -0.08 -13.92
N GLU A 195 24.13 0.12 -15.23
CA GLU A 195 25.25 0.17 -16.19
C GLU A 195 26.19 1.34 -15.90
N ASN A 196 25.65 2.52 -15.58
CA ASN A 196 26.46 3.68 -15.25
C ASN A 196 27.27 3.47 -13.96
N ASN A 197 26.76 2.68 -13.01
CA ASN A 197 27.53 2.29 -11.83
C ASN A 197 28.63 1.27 -12.16
N ARG A 198 28.38 0.33 -13.09
CA ARG A 198 29.42 -0.58 -13.60
C ARG A 198 30.54 0.19 -14.31
N LEU A 199 30.20 1.17 -15.13
CA LEU A 199 31.20 2.04 -15.77
C LEU A 199 32.12 2.76 -14.75
N LYS A 200 31.62 3.00 -13.54
CA LYS A 200 32.34 3.69 -12.46
C LYS A 200 32.97 2.74 -11.44
N SER A 201 32.90 1.42 -11.64
CA SER A 201 33.41 0.44 -10.65
C SER A 201 34.92 0.22 -10.71
N GLY A 202 35.64 0.92 -11.59
CA GLY A 202 37.07 0.75 -11.80
C GLY A 202 37.42 -0.41 -12.77
N GLU A 203 36.50 -0.75 -13.67
CA GLU A 203 36.78 -1.64 -14.80
C GLU A 203 37.82 -1.00 -15.73
N ASN A 204 38.77 -1.81 -16.22
CA ASN A 204 39.89 -1.34 -17.05
C ASN A 204 39.99 -2.09 -18.40
N ASP A 205 39.24 -3.17 -18.60
CA ASP A 205 39.21 -3.85 -19.90
C ASP A 205 38.42 -3.01 -20.92
N GLU A 206 39.10 -2.55 -21.97
CA GLU A 206 38.50 -1.64 -22.96
C GLU A 206 37.35 -2.29 -23.75
N LEU A 207 37.39 -3.61 -24.00
CA LEU A 207 36.29 -4.30 -24.69
C LEU A 207 35.04 -4.30 -23.83
N VAL A 208 35.19 -4.50 -22.52
CA VAL A 208 34.08 -4.43 -21.56
C VAL A 208 33.56 -3.00 -21.43
N LEU A 209 34.45 -2.01 -21.37
CA LEU A 209 34.06 -0.60 -21.29
C LEU A 209 33.27 -0.16 -22.53
N ASP A 210 33.67 -0.60 -23.73
CA ASP A 210 32.97 -0.30 -24.97
C ASP A 210 31.58 -0.95 -25.03
N ASP A 211 31.42 -2.19 -24.57
CA ASP A 211 30.10 -2.84 -24.45
C ASP A 211 29.19 -2.07 -23.49
N ILE A 212 29.69 -1.67 -22.30
CA ILE A 212 28.93 -0.88 -21.33
C ILE A 212 28.51 0.47 -21.93
N ARG A 213 29.40 1.16 -22.64
CA ARG A 213 29.10 2.43 -23.32
C ARG A 213 28.04 2.25 -24.41
N ALA A 214 28.13 1.18 -25.21
CA ALA A 214 27.15 0.85 -26.24
C ALA A 214 25.77 0.57 -25.62
N HIS A 215 25.72 -0.21 -24.53
CA HIS A 215 24.47 -0.50 -23.83
C HIS A 215 23.87 0.76 -23.19
N LEU A 216 24.69 1.64 -22.60
CA LEU A 216 24.24 2.94 -22.09
C LEU A 216 23.62 3.80 -23.18
N LYS A 217 24.23 3.86 -24.37
CA LYS A 217 23.68 4.58 -25.52
C LYS A 217 22.31 4.05 -25.92
N TYR A 218 22.17 2.72 -26.05
CA TYR A 218 20.88 2.07 -26.31
C TYR A 218 19.83 2.43 -25.25
N LEU A 219 20.19 2.34 -23.97
CA LEU A 219 19.27 2.65 -22.87
C LEU A 219 18.84 4.12 -22.87
N ASP A 220 19.75 5.06 -23.15
CA ASP A 220 19.42 6.49 -23.25
C ASP A 220 18.46 6.78 -24.41
N GLU A 221 18.62 6.11 -25.56
CA GLU A 221 17.70 6.21 -26.70
C GLU A 221 16.31 5.64 -26.37
N GLU A 222 16.26 4.48 -25.72
CA GLU A 222 15.00 3.87 -25.27
C GLU A 222 14.30 4.71 -24.21
N ILE A 223 15.03 5.30 -23.26
CA ILE A 223 14.47 6.23 -22.26
C ILE A 223 13.84 7.44 -22.96
N LYS A 224 14.51 8.02 -23.97
CA LYS A 224 13.95 9.12 -24.77
C LYS A 224 12.68 8.67 -25.50
N ARG A 225 12.68 7.48 -26.10
CA ARG A 225 11.51 6.91 -26.80
C ARG A 225 10.32 6.73 -25.85
N TYR A 226 10.51 6.07 -24.71
CA TYR A 226 9.43 5.83 -23.74
C TYR A 226 8.96 7.11 -23.06
N THR A 227 9.84 8.10 -22.88
CA THR A 227 9.44 9.44 -22.40
C THR A 227 8.48 10.11 -23.40
N LYS A 228 8.79 10.05 -24.71
CA LYS A 228 7.90 10.58 -25.76
C LYS A 228 6.56 9.84 -25.81
N LEU A 229 6.57 8.50 -25.74
CA LEU A 229 5.35 7.69 -25.71
C LEU A 229 4.47 8.05 -24.51
N MET A 230 5.06 8.26 -23.34
CA MET A 230 4.31 8.65 -22.15
C MET A 230 3.64 10.02 -22.32
N GLN A 231 4.33 10.98 -22.94
CA GLN A 231 3.74 12.29 -23.24
C GLN A 231 2.67 12.22 -24.32
N GLN A 232 2.85 11.38 -25.34
CA GLN A 232 1.85 11.17 -26.38
C GLN A 232 0.57 10.57 -25.79
N ALA A 233 0.68 9.55 -24.94
CA ALA A 233 -0.45 8.92 -24.27
C ALA A 233 -1.28 9.92 -23.43
N ILE A 234 -0.63 10.89 -22.77
CA ILE A 234 -1.33 11.95 -22.06
C ILE A 234 -1.95 12.96 -23.03
N LYS A 235 -1.24 13.34 -24.10
CA LYS A 235 -1.74 14.34 -25.07
C LYS A 235 -2.99 13.86 -25.82
N THR A 236 -3.09 12.56 -26.09
CA THR A 236 -4.23 11.95 -26.78
C THR A 236 -5.49 11.85 -25.91
N ASP A 237 -5.35 11.87 -24.59
CA ASP A 237 -6.47 11.84 -23.64
C ASP A 237 -6.76 13.27 -23.11
N PRO A 238 -7.91 13.88 -23.47
CA PRO A 238 -8.22 15.25 -23.05
C PRO A 238 -8.29 15.44 -21.52
N VAL A 239 -8.73 14.43 -20.79
CA VAL A 239 -8.87 14.48 -19.33
C VAL A 239 -7.50 14.47 -18.68
N LEU A 240 -6.63 13.53 -19.07
CA LEU A 240 -5.26 13.46 -18.58
C LEU A 240 -4.46 14.70 -18.96
N ARG A 241 -4.62 15.20 -20.20
CA ARG A 241 -3.97 16.44 -20.66
C ARG A 241 -4.39 17.64 -19.82
N ARG A 242 -5.67 17.80 -19.52
CA ARG A 242 -6.15 18.88 -18.64
C ARG A 242 -5.55 18.78 -17.24
N LYS A 243 -5.58 17.59 -16.63
CA LYS A 243 -4.98 17.33 -15.31
C LYS A 243 -3.48 17.62 -15.31
N GLN A 244 -2.75 17.24 -16.36
CA GLN A 244 -1.32 17.52 -16.50
C GLN A 244 -1.04 19.02 -16.55
N LYS A 245 -1.83 19.77 -17.34
CA LYS A 245 -1.68 21.22 -17.45
C LYS A 245 -1.95 21.94 -16.13
N LEU A 246 -2.87 21.45 -15.30
CA LEU A 246 -3.08 21.98 -13.95
C LEU A 246 -1.85 21.78 -13.06
N LEU A 247 -1.25 20.58 -13.09
CA LEU A 247 -0.05 20.27 -12.31
C LEU A 247 1.17 21.07 -12.75
N GLU A 248 1.36 21.27 -14.06
CA GLU A 248 2.48 22.07 -14.62
C GLU A 248 2.44 23.54 -14.20
N ARG A 249 1.27 24.06 -13.79
CA ARG A 249 1.16 25.43 -13.26
C ARG A 249 1.75 25.58 -11.87
N ILE A 250 2.04 24.49 -11.16
CA ILE A 250 2.69 24.52 -9.85
C ILE A 250 4.21 24.67 -10.07
N PRO A 251 4.84 25.79 -9.64
CA PRO A 251 6.28 25.94 -9.77
C PRO A 251 7.02 24.80 -9.06
N GLY A 252 7.96 24.18 -9.77
CA GLY A 252 8.67 22.97 -9.35
C GLY A 252 8.15 21.67 -9.98
N ILE A 253 6.93 21.65 -10.54
CA ILE A 253 6.38 20.47 -11.24
C ILE A 253 6.50 20.66 -12.75
N GLY A 254 7.42 19.92 -13.38
CA GLY A 254 7.56 19.88 -14.84
C GLY A 254 6.68 18.81 -15.51
N GLU A 255 6.62 18.85 -16.85
CA GLU A 255 5.79 17.97 -17.71
C GLU A 255 5.95 16.46 -17.37
N LEU A 256 7.19 15.99 -17.21
CA LEU A 256 7.48 14.59 -16.86
C LEU A 256 7.04 14.23 -15.45
N THR A 257 7.23 15.14 -14.49
CA THR A 257 6.81 14.94 -13.10
C THR A 257 5.30 14.91 -13.00
N ALA A 258 4.60 15.84 -13.67
CA ALA A 258 3.14 15.87 -13.73
C ALA A 258 2.59 14.54 -14.26
N ALA A 259 3.13 14.05 -15.38
CA ALA A 259 2.77 12.74 -15.94
C ALA A 259 2.95 11.60 -14.91
N ARG A 260 4.10 11.55 -14.23
CA ARG A 260 4.39 10.54 -13.21
C ARG A 260 3.45 10.62 -12.00
N ILE A 261 3.06 11.83 -11.58
CA ILE A 261 2.10 12.03 -10.49
C ILE A 261 0.73 11.50 -10.88
N LEU A 262 0.24 11.80 -12.08
CA LEU A 262 -1.05 11.31 -12.59
C LEU A 262 -1.11 9.79 -12.62
N VAL A 263 -0.04 9.14 -13.09
CA VAL A 263 0.04 7.67 -13.13
C VAL A 263 -0.04 7.02 -11.74
N GLU A 264 0.59 7.63 -10.74
CA GLU A 264 0.67 7.04 -9.40
C GLU A 264 -0.59 7.28 -8.56
N ILE A 265 -1.25 8.44 -8.74
CA ILE A 265 -2.50 8.80 -8.06
C ILE A 265 -3.70 8.13 -8.75
N ARG A 266 -3.70 8.06 -10.09
CA ARG A 266 -4.84 7.70 -10.95
C ARG A 266 -6.04 8.62 -10.76
N ASP A 267 -6.79 8.39 -9.69
CA ASP A 267 -8.00 9.14 -9.39
C ASP A 267 -7.83 9.91 -8.08
N ILE A 268 -7.95 11.24 -8.18
CA ILE A 268 -7.83 12.13 -7.03
C ILE A 268 -9.03 12.02 -6.09
N GLU A 269 -10.18 11.58 -6.61
CA GLU A 269 -11.41 11.38 -5.84
C GLU A 269 -11.32 10.16 -4.91
N GLU A 270 -10.27 9.33 -5.01
CA GLU A 270 -10.00 8.28 -4.02
C GLU A 270 -9.63 8.86 -2.65
N PHE A 271 -9.26 10.15 -2.59
CA PHE A 271 -8.79 10.81 -1.38
C PHE A 271 -9.79 11.87 -0.90
N GLY A 272 -10.35 11.65 0.29
CA GLY A 272 -11.27 12.58 0.94
C GLY A 272 -10.62 13.92 1.25
N ASP A 273 -9.33 13.92 1.59
CA ASP A 273 -8.55 15.09 1.95
C ASP A 273 -7.06 14.98 1.54
N ALA A 274 -6.35 16.12 1.59
CA ALA A 274 -4.94 16.20 1.25
C ALA A 274 -4.02 15.37 2.18
N SER A 275 -4.44 15.11 3.42
CA SER A 275 -3.66 14.32 4.37
C SER A 275 -3.70 12.83 4.03
N GLN A 276 -4.80 12.34 3.44
CA GLN A 276 -4.92 10.97 2.95
C GLN A 276 -3.95 10.69 1.80
N ILE A 277 -3.80 11.62 0.84
CA ILE A 277 -2.82 11.45 -0.25
C ILE A 277 -1.38 11.56 0.27
N ALA A 278 -1.11 12.40 1.27
CA ALA A 278 0.20 12.46 1.92
C ALA A 278 0.53 11.17 2.69
N ALA A 279 -0.47 10.55 3.35
CA ALA A 279 -0.34 9.23 3.96
C ALA A 279 -0.06 8.17 2.89
N TYR A 280 -0.76 8.23 1.76
CA TYR A 280 -0.58 7.34 0.62
C TYR A 280 0.82 7.45 -0.01
N ALA A 281 1.43 8.63 -0.03
CA ALA A 281 2.83 8.82 -0.43
C ALA A 281 3.84 8.45 0.69
N GLY A 282 3.36 8.21 1.92
CA GLY A 282 4.21 7.93 3.09
C GLY A 282 5.01 9.14 3.56
N LEU A 283 4.47 10.35 3.36
CA LEU A 283 5.07 11.65 3.73
C LEU A 283 4.65 12.15 5.12
N ASN A 284 3.67 11.50 5.75
CA ASN A 284 3.23 11.90 7.09
C ASN A 284 4.30 11.58 8.15
N PRO A 285 4.53 12.49 9.12
CA PRO A 285 5.38 12.20 10.27
C PRO A 285 4.84 11.00 11.07
N SER A 286 5.72 10.06 11.42
CA SER A 286 5.46 9.04 12.42
C SER A 286 5.79 9.61 13.80
N ARG A 287 4.79 9.66 14.67
CA ARG A 287 4.99 9.93 16.10
C ARG A 287 4.95 8.60 16.84
N PHE A 288 6.06 8.25 17.49
CA PHE A 288 6.10 7.16 18.47
C PHE A 288 6.16 7.80 19.84
N VAL A 289 5.01 7.85 20.53
CA VAL A 289 4.93 8.29 21.92
C VAL A 289 4.73 7.04 22.77
N SER A 290 5.83 6.42 23.19
CA SER A 290 5.84 5.47 24.31
C SER A 290 6.73 6.04 25.42
N GLY A 291 6.39 5.74 26.68
CA GLY A 291 6.90 6.39 27.91
C GLY A 291 8.40 6.70 28.00
N THR A 292 8.72 7.71 28.83
CA THR A 292 10.03 8.38 29.07
C THR A 292 10.84 8.85 27.85
N SER A 293 10.50 8.40 26.64
CA SER A 293 11.11 8.81 25.36
C SER A 293 10.23 9.83 24.61
N VAL A 294 9.65 10.78 25.35
CA VAL A 294 8.71 11.79 24.80
C VAL A 294 9.38 12.74 23.79
N ASN A 295 10.72 12.77 23.73
CA ASN A 295 11.49 13.72 22.92
C ASN A 295 12.20 13.13 21.68
N LYS A 296 11.89 11.90 21.24
CA LYS A 296 12.48 11.41 19.97
C LYS A 296 11.83 12.14 18.78
N LYS A 297 12.66 12.83 17.98
CA LYS A 297 12.24 13.45 16.71
C LYS A 297 11.60 12.37 15.82
N GLY A 298 10.35 12.62 15.41
CA GLY A 298 9.62 11.71 14.51
C GLY A 298 10.30 11.60 13.15
N LYS A 299 10.20 10.44 12.51
CA LYS A 299 10.64 10.22 11.12
C LYS A 299 9.42 10.27 10.21
N ILE A 300 9.57 10.39 8.90
CA ILE A 300 8.43 10.09 8.02
C ILE A 300 8.06 8.62 8.09
N SER A 301 6.78 8.29 7.92
CA SER A 301 6.28 6.92 8.03
C SER A 301 6.92 5.97 7.02
N LYS A 302 7.17 6.46 5.78
CA LYS A 302 7.60 5.67 4.61
C LYS A 302 6.66 4.50 4.27
N GLN A 303 5.48 4.41 4.90
CA GLN A 303 4.52 3.30 4.81
C GLN A 303 3.54 3.42 3.62
N GLY A 304 3.83 4.30 2.67
CA GLY A 304 3.05 4.52 1.44
C GLY A 304 3.86 4.27 0.16
N LYS A 305 3.27 4.58 -1.00
CA LYS A 305 3.88 4.41 -2.33
C LYS A 305 5.23 5.13 -2.42
N ALA A 306 6.30 4.34 -2.33
CA ALA A 306 7.68 4.85 -2.41
C ALA A 306 7.99 5.54 -3.74
N ILE A 307 7.35 5.11 -4.81
CA ILE A 307 7.50 5.68 -6.15
C ILE A 307 6.96 7.11 -6.22
N LEU A 308 5.74 7.36 -5.73
CA LEU A 308 5.17 8.71 -5.67
C LEU A 308 6.07 9.64 -4.84
N ARG A 309 6.57 9.14 -3.70
CA ARG A 309 7.55 9.88 -2.89
C ARG A 309 8.85 10.16 -3.64
N LYS A 310 9.41 9.20 -4.38
CA LYS A 310 10.62 9.40 -5.22
C LYS A 310 10.37 10.49 -6.27
N ASN A 311 9.21 10.48 -6.91
CA ASN A 311 8.84 11.44 -7.95
C ASN A 311 8.75 12.89 -7.43
N LEU A 312 8.47 13.09 -6.14
CA LEU A 312 8.33 14.43 -5.53
C LEU A 312 9.65 15.05 -5.06
N TYR A 313 10.73 14.27 -4.93
CA TYR A 313 11.98 14.75 -4.33
C TYR A 313 12.61 15.92 -5.10
N PHE A 314 12.95 15.72 -6.38
CA PHE A 314 13.54 16.79 -7.20
C PHE A 314 12.59 17.98 -7.43
N PRO A 315 11.28 17.77 -7.69
CA PRO A 315 10.32 18.87 -7.70
C PRO A 315 10.33 19.70 -6.42
N ALA A 316 10.44 19.06 -5.25
CA ALA A 316 10.53 19.76 -3.97
C ALA A 316 11.81 20.59 -3.85
N VAL A 317 12.96 20.02 -4.24
CA VAL A 317 14.24 20.75 -4.29
C VAL A 317 14.10 22.02 -5.15
N VAL A 318 13.54 21.91 -6.35
CA VAL A 318 13.30 23.06 -7.23
C VAL A 318 12.31 24.05 -6.59
N ALA A 319 11.19 23.56 -6.07
CA ALA A 319 10.16 24.39 -5.47
C ALA A 319 10.66 25.21 -4.27
N THR A 320 11.66 24.73 -3.54
CA THR A 320 12.27 25.50 -2.44
C THR A 320 12.97 26.79 -2.86
N ASN A 321 13.16 27.02 -4.17
CA ASN A 321 13.74 28.25 -4.70
C ASN A 321 12.76 29.03 -5.59
N TYR A 322 11.76 28.37 -6.19
CA TYR A 322 10.91 28.98 -7.22
C TYR A 322 9.41 29.00 -6.90
N ASN A 323 8.93 28.21 -5.95
CA ASN A 323 7.51 28.21 -5.58
C ASN A 323 7.29 29.13 -4.37
N PRO A 324 6.55 30.25 -4.50
CA PRO A 324 6.43 31.23 -3.42
C PRO A 324 5.99 30.64 -2.07
N ILE A 325 5.00 29.74 -2.09
CA ILE A 325 4.47 29.08 -0.88
C ILE A 325 5.52 28.15 -0.24
N VAL A 326 6.32 27.46 -1.06
CA VAL A 326 7.35 26.53 -0.55
C VAL A 326 8.62 27.28 -0.12
N VAL A 327 8.94 28.40 -0.78
CA VAL A 327 10.02 29.31 -0.37
C VAL A 327 9.73 29.88 1.01
N GLU A 328 8.50 30.37 1.26
CA GLU A 328 8.09 30.85 2.58
C GLU A 328 8.17 29.74 3.65
N LEU A 329 7.72 28.52 3.31
CA LEU A 329 7.85 27.35 4.19
C LEU A 329 9.31 27.06 4.55
N LYS A 330 10.21 27.08 3.56
CA LYS A 330 11.65 26.89 3.77
C LYS A 330 12.21 27.96 4.70
N SER A 331 11.94 29.24 4.44
CA SER A 331 12.43 30.35 5.27
C SER A 331 12.01 30.20 6.73
N ARG A 332 10.73 29.90 6.98
CA ARG A 332 10.21 29.66 8.33
C ARG A 332 10.89 28.48 9.01
N MET A 333 11.05 27.36 8.30
CA MET A 333 11.67 26.16 8.87
C MET A 333 13.18 26.33 9.13
N THR A 334 13.87 27.07 8.27
CA THR A 334 15.28 27.42 8.49
C THR A 334 15.42 28.31 9.73
N ALA A 335 14.54 29.29 9.92
CA ALA A 335 14.55 30.15 11.11
C ALA A 335 14.33 29.37 12.42
N THR A 336 13.59 28.26 12.37
CA THR A 336 13.39 27.38 13.54
C THR A 336 14.43 26.25 13.66
N GLY A 337 15.52 26.30 12.88
CA GLY A 337 16.64 25.36 13.00
C GLY A 337 16.42 23.96 12.42
N HIS A 338 15.45 23.78 11.50
CA HIS A 338 15.26 22.50 10.82
C HIS A 338 16.39 22.19 9.85
N VAL A 339 16.76 20.90 9.78
CA VAL A 339 17.82 20.46 8.87
C VAL A 339 17.32 20.42 7.42
N PRO A 340 18.20 20.55 6.40
CA PRO A 340 17.78 20.64 5.00
C PRO A 340 16.86 19.51 4.54
N MET A 341 17.09 18.27 4.98
CA MET A 341 16.26 17.13 4.60
C MET A 341 14.83 17.21 5.18
N GLU A 342 14.65 17.77 6.38
CA GLU A 342 13.31 18.01 6.95
C GLU A 342 12.54 19.03 6.10
N ILE A 343 13.23 20.08 5.64
CA ILE A 343 12.66 21.10 4.77
C ILE A 343 12.25 20.50 3.43
N ILE A 344 13.10 19.69 2.80
CA ILE A 344 12.74 19.02 1.53
C ILE A 344 11.53 18.11 1.71
N VAL A 345 11.48 17.32 2.78
CA VAL A 345 10.33 16.45 3.07
C VAL A 345 9.05 17.26 3.28
N ALA A 346 9.12 18.38 4.01
CA ALA A 346 7.99 19.29 4.19
C ALA A 346 7.56 19.92 2.86
N ALA A 347 8.51 20.29 2.00
CA ALA A 347 8.25 20.79 0.65
C ALA A 347 7.58 19.74 -0.24
N MET A 348 7.99 18.47 -0.18
CA MET A 348 7.33 17.35 -0.88
C MET A 348 5.87 17.21 -0.44
N ASN A 349 5.63 17.26 0.88
CA ASN A 349 4.28 17.19 1.44
C ASN A 349 3.43 18.38 0.97
N LYS A 350 3.97 19.60 1.06
CA LYS A 350 3.31 20.82 0.63
C LYS A 350 2.96 20.80 -0.86
N LEU A 351 3.88 20.38 -1.73
CA LEU A 351 3.63 20.22 -3.16
C LEU A 351 2.53 19.20 -3.44
N LEU A 352 2.50 18.08 -2.71
CA LEU A 352 1.46 17.07 -2.88
C LEU A 352 0.08 17.57 -2.44
N HIS A 353 0.01 18.37 -1.37
CA HIS A 353 -1.23 19.03 -0.94
C HIS A 353 -1.72 20.03 -2.00
N ILE A 354 -0.82 20.82 -2.58
CA ILE A 354 -1.15 21.75 -3.67
C ILE A 354 -1.64 20.96 -4.90
N ALA A 355 -0.92 19.91 -5.29
CA ALA A 355 -1.29 19.02 -6.40
C ALA A 355 -2.70 18.42 -6.20
N TYR A 356 -3.02 17.98 -4.97
CA TYR A 356 -4.36 17.53 -4.61
C TYR A 356 -5.41 18.62 -4.79
N GLY A 357 -5.15 19.82 -4.27
CA GLY A 357 -6.08 20.95 -4.36
C GLY A 357 -6.39 21.34 -5.81
N VAL A 358 -5.38 21.47 -6.67
CA VAL A 358 -5.59 21.86 -8.08
C VAL A 358 -6.28 20.76 -8.89
N LEU A 359 -5.97 19.49 -8.61
CA LEU A 359 -6.61 18.37 -9.32
C LEU A 359 -8.07 18.20 -8.91
N LYS A 360 -8.39 18.36 -7.62
CA LYS A 360 -9.75 18.21 -7.09
C LYS A 360 -10.65 19.40 -7.44
N SER A 361 -10.13 20.63 -7.38
CA SER A 361 -10.90 21.82 -7.74
C SER A 361 -10.99 22.05 -9.25
N GLY A 362 -10.04 21.51 -10.02
CA GLY A 362 -9.89 21.83 -11.44
C GLY A 362 -9.44 23.26 -11.73
N VAL A 363 -9.06 24.01 -10.69
CA VAL A 363 -8.60 25.40 -10.75
C VAL A 363 -7.07 25.43 -10.85
N PRO A 364 -6.49 26.22 -11.78
CA PRO A 364 -5.04 26.39 -11.87
C PRO A 364 -4.41 26.88 -10.56
N PHE A 365 -3.15 26.50 -10.33
CA PHE A 365 -2.40 27.00 -9.20
C PHE A 365 -2.33 28.53 -9.19
N ASP A 366 -2.72 29.13 -8.05
CA ASP A 366 -2.52 30.52 -7.73
C ASP A 366 -1.83 30.63 -6.36
N PRO A 367 -0.62 31.23 -6.27
CA PRO A 367 0.08 31.38 -5.00
C PRO A 367 -0.68 32.25 -3.97
N ASN A 368 -1.64 33.08 -4.41
CA ASN A 368 -2.44 33.94 -3.55
C ASN A 368 -3.81 33.33 -3.18
N TYR A 369 -4.14 32.13 -3.65
CA TYR A 369 -5.44 31.48 -3.42
C TYR A 369 -5.79 31.32 -1.92
N GLY A 370 -4.80 31.29 -1.02
CA GLY A 370 -5.05 31.25 0.43
C GLY A 370 -5.51 32.59 1.02
N LYS A 371 -5.14 33.73 0.41
CA LYS A 371 -5.38 35.07 0.96
C LYS A 371 -6.86 35.46 0.97
N GLN A 372 -7.65 34.91 0.05
CA GLN A 372 -9.10 35.14 -0.01
C GLN A 372 -9.87 34.53 1.16
N PHE A 373 -9.29 33.57 1.90
CA PHE A 373 -9.95 32.91 3.03
C PHE A 373 -9.69 33.59 4.38
N CYS A 374 -9.07 34.79 4.39
CA CYS A 374 -8.83 35.62 5.56
C CYS A 374 -8.63 34.81 6.86
N TYR A 375 -7.58 33.98 6.91
CA TYR A 375 -7.11 33.52 8.22
C TYR A 375 -6.33 34.66 8.84
N THR A 376 -7.01 35.47 9.64
CA THR A 376 -6.34 36.33 10.63
C THR A 376 -5.48 35.41 11.52
N PRO A 377 -4.17 35.66 11.62
CA PRO A 377 -3.22 34.78 12.31
C PRO A 377 -3.50 34.64 13.81
#